data_AF-R5UI53-F1
#
_entry.id   AF-R5UI53-F1
#
_cell.length_a   1.000
_cell.length_b   1.000
_cell.length_c   1.000
_cell.angle_alpha   90.00
_cell.angle_beta   90.00
_cell.angle_gamma   90.00
#
_symmetry.space_group_name_H-M   'P 1'
#
loop_
_entity.id
_entity.type
_entity.pdbx_description
1 polymer ?
#
loop_
_entity_poly.entity_id
_entity_poly.type
_entity_poly.pdbx_seq_one_letter_code
_entity_poly.pdbx_strand_id
1 'polypeptide(L)'
;MKGDESEKETGKEIDFEGLRKINEDLVAWIQIPGIGLDYPVVQGEDNEYYLYHTFQKENNKAGSIFLDYRNHDDFTDRRVILYGHNMKDGSMFSNLKQYQDSVFRKNSDSAYLYLPEKTYSNTILIVGIIGGAAFIGSSQISEPLSAEVLAHTPVIQRYASEFGIPEYVSVIQAIMMQESGGRGTDPMQASECPYNTQYPNTPGAIQDADYSIKVGVQYYADCVWEAGCKSPQDMDKLKLSLQGYNYGNGYITWAIRKHGGYSEANALQVSQEQAAAHGWPRYGDPEYVPHVLRYYSGGGLFAGLFGNGQLVTIAKSQLGNEGGQKFWSWYGFDSREEWCACFVSWCADQAGLIQKEVVPKFSVCTDGVALFQAKRKWQGGGSVPTPGSLIFFDWNQDGASDHVGIVESCDGTTVHTIEGNSGDAVKQNSYTVNSQSILGYGLVTY
;
A
#
# COMPACT_ATOMS: atom_id res chain seq x y z
N MET A 1 -0.46 -25.25 6.68
CA MET A 1 -0.91 -26.23 5.67
C MET A 1 -0.56 -27.61 6.17
N LYS A 2 -1.53 -28.51 6.29
CA LYS A 2 -1.27 -29.95 6.21
C LYS A 2 -1.66 -30.33 4.78
N GLY A 3 -0.67 -30.68 3.97
CA GLY A 3 -0.87 -31.14 2.59
C GLY A 3 -1.14 -32.64 2.62
N ASP A 4 -2.20 -33.04 1.93
CA ASP A 4 -2.50 -34.43 1.61
C ASP A 4 -1.60 -34.84 0.44
N GLU A 5 -0.86 -35.93 0.60
CA GLU A 5 0.01 -36.50 -0.42
C GLU A 5 -0.84 -37.34 -1.38
N SER A 6 -0.96 -36.91 -2.63
CA SER A 6 -1.28 -37.83 -3.71
C SER A 6 -0.33 -37.58 -4.88
N GLU A 7 0.50 -38.59 -5.15
CA GLU A 7 1.44 -38.66 -6.25
C GLU A 7 0.70 -38.76 -7.59
N LYS A 8 1.08 -37.89 -8.53
CA LYS A 8 1.08 -38.21 -9.97
C LYS A 8 2.35 -37.63 -10.59
N GLU A 9 3.15 -38.54 -11.16
CA GLU A 9 4.40 -38.32 -11.87
C GLU A 9 4.28 -37.33 -13.04
N THR A 10 5.05 -36.24 -12.99
CA THR A 10 5.47 -35.44 -14.17
C THR A 10 6.86 -34.81 -13.97
N GLY A 11 7.68 -35.32 -13.05
CA GLY A 11 8.90 -34.64 -12.61
C GLY A 11 9.96 -34.55 -13.71
N LYS A 12 10.13 -33.36 -14.30
CA LYS A 12 11.28 -33.02 -15.14
C LYS A 12 12.55 -33.15 -14.29
N GLU A 13 13.50 -33.98 -14.73
CA GLU A 13 14.82 -34.08 -14.10
C GLU A 13 15.68 -32.88 -14.52
N ILE A 14 16.21 -32.15 -13.54
CA ILE A 14 17.05 -30.97 -13.77
C ILE A 14 18.46 -31.28 -13.28
N ASP A 15 19.44 -31.16 -14.17
CA ASP A 15 20.86 -31.29 -13.83
C ASP A 15 21.36 -30.02 -13.11
N PHE A 16 21.00 -29.87 -11.84
CA PHE A 16 21.43 -28.73 -11.02
C PHE A 16 22.95 -28.67 -10.86
N GLU A 17 23.64 -29.81 -10.79
CA GLU A 17 25.10 -29.84 -10.63
C GLU A 17 25.80 -29.31 -11.89
N GLY A 18 25.38 -29.75 -13.07
CA GLY A 18 25.88 -29.26 -14.35
C GLY A 18 25.54 -27.78 -14.58
N LEU A 19 24.31 -27.36 -14.28
CA LEU A 19 23.90 -25.97 -14.44
C LEU A 19 24.61 -25.02 -13.46
N ARG A 20 24.91 -25.46 -12.22
CA ARG A 20 25.71 -24.67 -11.27
C ARG A 20 27.15 -24.44 -11.71
N LYS A 21 27.70 -25.31 -12.56
CA LYS A 21 29.03 -25.08 -13.19
C LYS A 21 28.99 -23.97 -14.23
N ILE A 22 27.81 -23.67 -14.80
CA ILE A 22 27.60 -22.55 -15.73
C ILE A 22 27.32 -21.28 -14.94
N ASN A 23 26.45 -21.35 -13.93
CA ASN A 23 26.13 -20.25 -13.05
C ASN A 23 25.85 -20.73 -11.63
N GLU A 24 26.74 -20.37 -10.72
CA GLU A 24 26.68 -20.75 -9.30
C GLU A 24 25.46 -20.15 -8.58
N ASP A 25 24.88 -19.08 -9.12
CA ASP A 25 23.73 -18.36 -8.56
C ASP A 25 22.41 -19.12 -8.78
N LEU A 26 22.43 -20.32 -9.39
CA LEU A 26 21.24 -21.13 -9.64
C LEU A 26 20.62 -21.65 -8.33
N VAL A 27 19.41 -21.17 -8.04
CA VAL A 27 18.65 -21.54 -6.84
C VAL A 27 17.49 -22.49 -7.14
N ALA A 28 16.87 -22.40 -8.32
CA ALA A 28 15.74 -23.24 -8.67
C ALA A 28 15.52 -23.37 -10.19
N TRP A 29 14.52 -24.14 -10.58
CA TRP A 29 13.97 -24.17 -11.93
C TRP A 29 12.44 -24.01 -11.86
N ILE A 30 11.88 -23.10 -12.65
CA ILE A 30 10.44 -22.87 -12.71
C ILE A 30 9.86 -23.35 -14.03
N GLN A 31 8.73 -24.06 -13.95
CA GLN A 31 8.01 -24.53 -15.11
C GLN A 31 6.51 -24.35 -14.97
N ILE A 32 5.86 -23.87 -16.02
CA ILE A 32 4.41 -23.84 -16.16
C ILE A 32 4.08 -24.33 -17.58
N PRO A 33 3.88 -25.65 -17.76
CA PRO A 33 3.72 -26.25 -19.08
C PRO A 33 2.60 -25.62 -19.91
N GLY A 34 1.46 -25.34 -19.27
CA GLY A 34 0.27 -24.77 -19.92
C GLY A 34 0.47 -23.40 -20.57
N ILE A 35 1.54 -22.67 -20.21
CA ILE A 35 1.89 -21.39 -20.85
C ILE A 35 3.30 -21.39 -21.49
N GLY A 36 3.95 -22.55 -21.57
CA GLY A 36 5.28 -22.70 -22.15
C GLY A 36 6.40 -21.98 -21.37
N LEU A 37 6.21 -21.73 -20.07
CA LEU A 37 7.23 -21.14 -19.22
C LEU A 37 8.13 -22.26 -18.68
N ASP A 38 9.43 -22.19 -18.93
CA ASP A 38 10.37 -23.25 -18.55
C ASP A 38 11.81 -22.71 -18.44
N TYR A 39 12.22 -22.26 -17.25
CA TYR A 39 13.43 -21.44 -17.07
C TYR A 39 14.21 -21.74 -15.78
N PRO A 40 15.55 -21.56 -15.79
CA PRO A 40 16.32 -21.50 -14.56
C PRO A 40 15.97 -20.24 -13.76
N VAL A 41 16.06 -20.36 -12.43
CA VAL A 41 15.91 -19.26 -11.48
C VAL A 41 17.25 -19.05 -10.78
N VAL A 42 17.77 -17.82 -10.88
CA VAL A 42 19.02 -17.40 -10.25
C VAL A 42 18.77 -16.40 -9.13
N GLN A 43 19.73 -16.18 -8.25
CA GLN A 43 19.65 -15.15 -7.22
C GLN A 43 20.94 -14.34 -7.15
N GLY A 44 20.84 -13.02 -7.34
CA GLY A 44 21.95 -12.10 -7.19
C GLY A 44 22.03 -11.47 -5.80
N GLU A 45 23.05 -10.65 -5.57
CA GLU A 45 23.17 -9.84 -4.34
C GLU A 45 22.17 -8.66 -4.32
N ASP A 46 21.56 -8.35 -5.46
CA ASP A 46 20.55 -7.32 -5.65
C ASP A 46 19.45 -7.78 -6.64
N ASN A 47 18.45 -6.91 -6.87
CA ASN A 47 17.38 -7.13 -7.85
C ASN A 47 17.65 -6.46 -9.22
N GLU A 48 18.85 -5.96 -9.47
CA GLU A 48 19.21 -5.22 -10.70
C GLU A 48 20.04 -6.06 -11.68
N TYR A 49 20.99 -6.84 -11.18
CA TYR A 49 21.95 -7.56 -12.02
C TYR A 49 21.27 -8.46 -13.06
N TYR A 50 20.36 -9.33 -12.60
CA TYR A 50 19.67 -10.29 -13.48
C TYR A 50 18.50 -9.70 -14.27
N LEU A 51 18.17 -8.41 -14.10
CA LEU A 51 17.31 -7.71 -15.06
C LEU A 51 17.97 -7.57 -16.43
N TYR A 52 19.30 -7.49 -16.47
CA TYR A 52 20.05 -7.23 -17.71
C TYR A 52 21.10 -8.30 -18.02
N HIS A 53 21.10 -9.44 -17.29
CA HIS A 53 22.04 -10.53 -17.51
C HIS A 53 21.31 -11.87 -17.71
N THR A 54 21.77 -12.65 -18.70
CA THR A 54 21.29 -14.01 -18.96
C THR A 54 21.77 -14.99 -17.87
N PHE A 55 21.30 -16.23 -17.94
CA PHE A 55 21.78 -17.30 -17.07
C PHE A 55 23.30 -17.50 -17.18
N GLN A 56 23.92 -17.21 -18.33
CA GLN A 56 25.37 -17.29 -18.52
C GLN A 56 26.12 -16.04 -18.01
N LYS A 57 25.44 -15.14 -17.29
CA LYS A 57 25.97 -13.83 -16.84
C LYS A 57 26.38 -12.91 -18.00
N GLU A 58 25.74 -13.05 -19.17
CA GLU A 58 25.98 -12.19 -20.35
C GLU A 58 24.96 -11.03 -20.41
N ASN A 59 25.40 -9.83 -20.80
CA ASN A 59 24.51 -8.67 -20.95
C ASN A 59 23.41 -8.91 -22.02
N ASN A 60 22.14 -8.86 -21.60
CA ASN A 60 20.98 -9.03 -22.46
C ASN A 60 19.74 -8.34 -21.87
N LYS A 61 18.98 -7.61 -22.71
CA LYS A 61 17.75 -6.91 -22.29
C LYS A 61 16.62 -7.84 -21.82
N ALA A 62 16.65 -9.12 -22.18
CA ALA A 62 15.69 -10.11 -21.73
C ALA A 62 15.99 -10.63 -20.31
N GLY A 63 17.22 -10.42 -19.81
CA GLY A 63 17.66 -10.83 -18.48
C GLY A 63 17.50 -12.34 -18.21
N SER A 64 17.26 -12.66 -16.94
CA SER A 64 16.94 -13.99 -16.43
C SER A 64 15.68 -13.94 -15.58
N ILE A 65 15.13 -15.11 -15.23
CA ILE A 65 14.19 -15.19 -14.12
C ILE A 65 15.02 -15.29 -12.84
N PHE A 66 14.73 -14.44 -11.86
CA PHE A 66 15.52 -14.39 -10.64
C PHE A 66 14.66 -14.25 -9.38
N LEU A 67 15.16 -14.82 -8.28
CA LEU A 67 14.61 -14.71 -6.94
C LEU A 67 14.97 -13.35 -6.34
N ASP A 68 14.05 -12.73 -5.60
CA ASP A 68 14.36 -11.51 -4.84
C ASP A 68 15.56 -11.74 -3.92
N TYR A 69 16.54 -10.84 -3.92
CA TYR A 69 17.76 -10.99 -3.12
C TYR A 69 17.51 -11.12 -1.60
N ARG A 70 16.34 -10.70 -1.11
CA ARG A 70 15.94 -10.80 0.32
C ARG A 70 15.27 -12.12 0.67
N ASN A 71 14.89 -12.92 -0.32
CA ASN A 71 14.32 -14.24 -0.09
C ASN A 71 15.43 -15.27 0.22
N HIS A 72 15.12 -16.25 1.05
CA HIS A 72 15.98 -17.41 1.28
C HIS A 72 15.95 -18.33 0.04
N ASP A 73 17.13 -18.74 -0.41
CA ASP A 73 17.34 -19.60 -1.59
C ASP A 73 16.84 -21.04 -1.41
N ASP A 74 16.48 -21.41 -0.18
CA ASP A 74 15.81 -22.67 0.17
C ASP A 74 14.28 -22.61 0.02
N PHE A 75 13.74 -21.44 -0.34
CA PHE A 75 12.31 -21.18 -0.56
C PHE A 75 11.45 -21.48 0.69
N THR A 76 12.01 -21.33 1.90
CA THR A 76 11.27 -21.53 3.16
C THR A 76 10.44 -20.32 3.58
N ASP A 77 10.66 -19.16 2.95
CA ASP A 77 9.89 -17.95 3.22
C ASP A 77 8.40 -18.16 2.99
N ARG A 78 7.59 -17.50 3.83
CA ARG A 78 6.13 -17.46 3.67
C ARG A 78 5.71 -16.87 2.30
N ARG A 79 6.56 -16.04 1.70
CA ARG A 79 6.35 -15.43 0.39
C ARG A 79 7.65 -15.45 -0.40
N VAL A 80 7.63 -16.10 -1.54
CA VAL A 80 8.72 -16.15 -2.51
C VAL A 80 8.36 -15.23 -3.65
N ILE A 81 9.27 -14.34 -4.04
CA ILE A 81 9.07 -13.38 -5.14
C ILE A 81 10.07 -13.70 -6.24
N LEU A 82 9.54 -13.98 -7.44
CA LEU A 82 10.34 -14.15 -8.65
C LEU A 82 10.10 -12.98 -9.60
N TYR A 83 11.17 -12.50 -10.20
CA TYR A 83 11.18 -11.46 -11.21
C TYR A 83 11.53 -12.04 -12.58
N GLY A 84 11.01 -11.43 -13.64
CA GLY A 84 11.27 -11.81 -15.02
C GLY A 84 10.60 -10.86 -15.99
N HIS A 85 11.21 -10.64 -17.16
CA HIS A 85 10.68 -9.68 -18.14
C HIS A 85 9.40 -10.16 -18.83
N ASN A 86 8.54 -9.20 -19.19
CA ASN A 86 7.36 -9.45 -20.02
C ASN A 86 7.71 -9.18 -21.50
N MET A 87 8.27 -10.20 -22.16
CA MET A 87 8.81 -10.07 -23.52
C MET A 87 7.71 -10.08 -24.59
N LYS A 88 7.91 -9.35 -25.69
CA LYS A 88 6.92 -9.27 -26.79
C LYS A 88 6.80 -10.57 -27.59
N ASP A 89 7.84 -11.39 -27.61
CA ASP A 89 7.91 -12.67 -28.34
C ASP A 89 7.27 -13.85 -27.59
N GLY A 90 6.74 -13.61 -26.38
CA GLY A 90 6.12 -14.65 -25.55
C GLY A 90 7.08 -15.37 -24.60
N SER A 91 8.37 -15.04 -24.64
CA SER A 91 9.37 -15.60 -23.71
C SER A 91 9.24 -15.03 -22.29
N MET A 92 9.99 -15.62 -21.35
CA MET A 92 10.09 -15.22 -19.95
C MET A 92 8.72 -15.24 -19.25
N PHE A 93 8.30 -14.12 -18.65
CA PHE A 93 7.03 -13.99 -17.94
C PHE A 93 5.89 -13.45 -18.81
N SER A 94 6.10 -13.29 -20.13
CA SER A 94 5.09 -12.73 -21.02
C SER A 94 3.77 -13.50 -21.03
N ASN A 95 3.86 -14.83 -21.00
CA ASN A 95 2.67 -15.68 -21.08
C ASN A 95 1.91 -15.79 -19.76
N LEU A 96 2.43 -15.25 -18.65
CA LEU A 96 1.69 -15.17 -17.38
C LEU A 96 0.41 -14.32 -17.50
N LYS A 97 0.33 -13.40 -18.49
CA LYS A 97 -0.91 -12.65 -18.79
C LYS A 97 -2.11 -13.53 -19.13
N GLN A 98 -1.88 -14.76 -19.59
CA GLN A 98 -2.96 -15.71 -19.89
C GLN A 98 -3.73 -16.10 -18.62
N TYR A 99 -3.11 -16.02 -17.44
CA TYR A 99 -3.78 -16.25 -16.16
C TYR A 99 -4.78 -15.15 -15.77
N GLN A 100 -4.87 -14.03 -16.51
CA GLN A 100 -5.96 -13.06 -16.34
C GLN A 100 -7.32 -13.62 -16.77
N ASP A 101 -7.34 -14.57 -17.71
CA ASP A 101 -8.55 -15.28 -18.11
C ASP A 101 -8.93 -16.32 -17.04
N SER A 102 -10.15 -16.20 -16.50
CA SER A 102 -10.64 -17.03 -15.41
C SER A 102 -10.91 -18.49 -15.82
N VAL A 103 -11.22 -18.73 -17.09
CA VAL A 103 -11.43 -20.07 -17.66
C VAL A 103 -10.08 -20.74 -17.90
N PHE A 104 -9.10 -20.00 -18.42
CA PHE A 104 -7.73 -20.48 -18.56
C PHE A 104 -7.12 -20.81 -17.19
N ARG A 105 -7.28 -19.93 -16.19
CA ARG A 105 -6.80 -20.17 -14.82
C ARG A 105 -7.40 -21.43 -14.18
N LYS A 106 -8.67 -21.72 -14.45
CA LYS A 106 -9.36 -22.90 -13.90
C LYS A 106 -8.94 -24.21 -14.56
N ASN A 107 -8.47 -24.16 -15.81
CA ASN A 107 -8.14 -25.31 -16.64
C ASN A 107 -6.64 -25.46 -16.94
N SER A 108 -5.79 -24.54 -16.47
CA SER A 108 -4.35 -24.54 -16.76
C SER A 108 -3.60 -25.48 -15.82
N ASP A 109 -2.50 -26.04 -16.34
CA ASP A 109 -1.62 -26.93 -15.60
C ASP A 109 -1.05 -26.26 -14.35
N SER A 110 -0.80 -27.06 -13.30
CA SER A 110 -0.12 -26.62 -12.09
C SER A 110 1.28 -26.07 -12.41
N ALA A 111 1.71 -25.07 -11.65
CA ALA A 111 3.08 -24.59 -11.68
C ALA A 111 4.00 -25.52 -10.89
N TYR A 112 5.16 -25.80 -11.46
CA TYR A 112 6.21 -26.62 -10.87
C TYR A 112 7.42 -25.76 -10.52
N LEU A 113 7.90 -25.91 -9.30
CA LEU A 113 9.18 -25.36 -8.86
C LEU A 113 10.08 -26.53 -8.46
N TYR A 114 11.18 -26.71 -9.17
CA TYR A 114 12.18 -27.72 -8.88
C TYR A 114 13.33 -27.07 -8.12
N LEU A 115 13.67 -27.65 -6.99
CA LEU A 115 14.88 -27.43 -6.22
C LEU A 115 15.76 -28.69 -6.32
N PRO A 116 17.06 -28.61 -5.98
CA PRO A 116 17.96 -29.76 -6.06
C PRO A 116 17.45 -31.02 -5.35
N GLU A 117 16.74 -30.87 -4.22
CA GLU A 117 16.28 -31.99 -3.40
C GLU A 117 14.75 -32.12 -3.31
N LYS A 118 14.01 -31.17 -3.91
CA LYS A 118 12.55 -31.08 -3.71
C LYS A 118 11.83 -30.49 -4.90
N THR A 119 10.64 -30.99 -5.19
CA THR A 119 9.75 -30.40 -6.18
C THR A 119 8.44 -29.95 -5.52
N TYR A 120 7.99 -28.75 -5.86
CA TYR A 120 6.66 -28.24 -5.50
C TYR A 120 5.76 -28.26 -6.74
N SER A 121 4.67 -29.02 -6.72
CA SER A 121 3.81 -29.29 -7.89
C SER A 121 2.41 -28.67 -7.84
N ASN A 122 2.13 -27.77 -6.88
CA ASN A 122 0.84 -27.06 -6.73
C ASN A 122 1.05 -25.65 -6.17
N THR A 123 2.03 -24.92 -6.72
CA THR A 123 2.38 -23.58 -6.24
C THR A 123 1.30 -22.57 -6.63
N ILE A 124 0.75 -21.85 -5.64
CA ILE A 124 -0.16 -20.72 -5.90
C ILE A 124 0.67 -19.57 -6.44
N LEU A 125 0.45 -19.22 -7.71
CA LEU A 125 1.10 -18.09 -8.36
C LEU A 125 0.22 -16.84 -8.28
N ILE A 126 0.78 -15.76 -7.74
CA ILE A 126 0.21 -14.42 -7.83
C ILE A 126 1.03 -13.69 -8.90
N VAL A 127 0.39 -13.34 -10.02
CA VAL A 127 1.04 -12.68 -11.16
C VAL A 127 0.76 -11.18 -11.11
N GLY A 128 1.82 -10.37 -11.03
CA GLY A 128 1.79 -8.94 -11.29
C GLY A 128 2.45 -8.62 -12.64
N ILE A 129 1.78 -7.84 -13.50
CA ILE A 129 2.35 -7.38 -14.76
C ILE A 129 2.64 -5.89 -14.64
N ILE A 130 3.89 -5.50 -14.89
CA ILE A 130 4.35 -4.12 -14.80
C ILE A 130 4.76 -3.64 -16.21
N GLY A 131 4.26 -2.48 -16.65
CA GLY A 131 4.43 -1.95 -18.00
C GLY A 131 5.80 -1.26 -18.22
N GLY A 132 6.46 -1.60 -19.34
CA GLY A 132 7.85 -1.23 -19.67
C GLY A 132 8.14 0.21 -20.12
N ALA A 133 7.49 1.22 -19.54
CA ALA A 133 7.90 2.63 -19.68
C ALA A 133 8.31 3.27 -18.34
N ALA A 134 8.40 2.47 -17.26
CA ALA A 134 8.63 2.93 -15.89
C ALA A 134 9.91 2.32 -15.27
N PHE A 135 10.95 2.07 -16.08
CA PHE A 135 12.22 1.50 -15.59
C PHE A 135 13.43 2.41 -15.80
N ILE A 136 13.22 3.71 -15.91
CA ILE A 136 14.20 4.68 -15.45
C ILE A 136 13.53 5.39 -14.28
N GLY A 137 13.81 4.92 -13.06
CA GLY A 137 13.30 5.49 -11.81
C GLY A 137 12.07 4.79 -11.24
N SER A 138 12.31 3.91 -10.26
CA SER A 138 11.40 3.53 -9.17
C SER A 138 10.09 2.82 -9.52
N SER A 139 10.12 1.49 -9.46
CA SER A 139 8.96 0.69 -9.04
C SER A 139 8.66 0.99 -7.56
N GLN A 140 7.81 1.98 -7.28
CA GLN A 140 7.35 2.23 -5.91
C GLN A 140 6.31 1.18 -5.49
N ILE A 141 6.79 0.02 -5.05
CA ILE A 141 6.15 -0.65 -3.92
C ILE A 141 6.39 0.32 -2.76
N SER A 142 5.32 0.82 -2.12
CA SER A 142 5.54 1.64 -0.95
C SER A 142 6.21 0.79 0.13
N GLU A 143 7.32 1.26 0.67
CA GLU A 143 7.93 0.70 1.85
C GLU A 143 6.97 0.89 3.04
N PRO A 144 6.90 -0.08 3.96
CA PRO A 144 6.01 0.03 5.11
C PRO A 144 6.47 1.14 6.06
N LEU A 145 5.52 1.87 6.63
CA LEU A 145 5.78 2.81 7.73
C LEU A 145 6.24 2.07 8.99
N SER A 146 7.08 2.72 9.79
CA SER A 146 7.49 2.19 11.10
C SER A 146 6.33 2.17 12.10
N ALA A 147 6.44 1.34 13.14
CA ALA A 147 5.46 1.31 14.22
C ALA A 147 5.40 2.65 14.97
N GLU A 148 6.54 3.34 15.06
CA GLU A 148 6.65 4.67 15.67
C GLU A 148 5.89 5.73 14.88
N VAL A 149 5.98 5.73 13.54
CA VAL A 149 5.14 6.63 12.70
C VAL A 149 3.66 6.32 12.88
N LEU A 150 3.30 5.02 12.89
CA LEU A 150 1.91 4.61 13.07
C LEU A 150 1.37 5.00 14.46
N ALA A 151 2.19 5.02 15.50
CA ALA A 151 1.80 5.45 16.85
C ALA A 151 1.42 6.94 16.90
N HIS A 152 2.00 7.78 16.03
CA HIS A 152 1.69 9.21 15.93
C HIS A 152 0.41 9.51 15.12
N THR A 153 -0.23 8.50 14.53
CA THR A 153 -1.43 8.68 13.69
C THR A 153 -2.51 9.56 14.32
N PRO A 154 -2.91 9.37 15.60
CA PRO A 154 -3.95 10.21 16.19
C PRO A 154 -3.56 11.69 16.27
N VAL A 155 -2.30 11.99 16.58
CA VAL A 155 -1.78 13.37 16.70
C VAL A 155 -1.65 14.00 15.32
N ILE A 156 -1.16 13.24 14.32
CA ILE A 156 -1.10 13.67 12.92
C ILE A 156 -2.51 14.00 12.40
N GLN A 157 -3.50 13.12 12.64
CA GLN A 157 -4.88 13.35 12.21
C GLN A 157 -5.48 14.59 12.87
N ARG A 158 -5.24 14.79 14.17
CA ARG A 158 -5.70 15.97 14.91
C ARG A 158 -5.18 17.25 14.25
N TYR A 159 -3.87 17.35 14.03
CA TYR A 159 -3.28 18.55 13.44
C TYR A 159 -3.55 18.71 11.95
N ALA A 160 -3.63 17.63 11.19
CA ALA A 160 -4.04 17.69 9.80
C ALA A 160 -5.46 18.25 9.67
N SER A 161 -6.35 17.91 10.61
CA SER A 161 -7.70 18.48 10.69
C SER A 161 -7.67 19.93 11.16
N GLU A 162 -6.89 20.27 12.20
CA GLU A 162 -6.71 21.64 12.72
C GLU A 162 -6.24 22.60 11.61
N PHE A 163 -5.33 22.15 10.76
CA PHE A 163 -4.77 22.92 9.65
C PHE A 163 -5.43 22.63 8.29
N GLY A 164 -6.63 22.04 8.26
CA GLY A 164 -7.45 21.98 7.04
C GLY A 164 -6.92 21.10 5.90
N ILE A 165 -6.10 20.10 6.21
CA ILE A 165 -5.56 19.09 5.27
C ILE A 165 -5.80 17.63 5.73
N PRO A 166 -6.99 17.24 6.24
CA PRO A 166 -7.25 15.91 6.82
C PRO A 166 -7.07 14.74 5.84
N GLU A 167 -7.11 14.99 4.53
CA GLU A 167 -6.86 14.01 3.48
C GLU A 167 -5.36 13.70 3.26
N TYR A 168 -4.45 14.53 3.78
CA TYR A 168 -3.00 14.39 3.61
C TYR A 168 -2.30 13.60 4.72
N VAL A 169 -3.05 12.99 5.66
CA VAL A 169 -2.48 12.19 6.78
C VAL A 169 -1.45 11.16 6.31
N SER A 170 -1.73 10.44 5.23
CA SER A 170 -0.80 9.44 4.68
C SER A 170 0.47 10.06 4.08
N VAL A 171 0.37 11.26 3.52
CA VAL A 171 1.54 12.02 3.03
C VAL A 171 2.38 12.49 4.22
N ILE A 172 1.75 13.00 5.28
CA ILE A 172 2.43 13.44 6.50
C ILE A 172 3.16 12.27 7.17
N GLN A 173 2.55 11.09 7.20
CA GLN A 173 3.21 9.88 7.70
C GLN A 173 4.44 9.50 6.85
N ALA A 174 4.36 9.64 5.52
CA ALA A 174 5.49 9.41 4.63
C ALA A 174 6.62 10.44 4.82
N ILE A 175 6.27 11.71 5.04
CA ILE A 175 7.21 12.77 5.44
C ILE A 175 7.88 12.39 6.75
N MET A 176 7.11 12.10 7.81
CA MET A 176 7.66 11.70 9.11
C MET A 176 8.57 10.47 9.02
N MET A 177 8.19 9.51 8.18
CA MET A 177 9.00 8.31 7.93
C MET A 177 10.34 8.68 7.31
N GLN A 178 10.35 9.58 6.33
CA GLN A 178 11.58 10.09 5.73
C GLN A 178 12.43 10.93 6.70
N GLU A 179 11.80 11.76 7.53
CA GLU A 179 12.51 12.68 8.44
C GLU A 179 13.18 11.96 9.61
N SER A 180 12.49 11.00 10.22
CA SER A 180 12.99 10.36 11.45
C SER A 180 12.61 8.89 11.60
N GLY A 181 11.73 8.37 10.75
CA GLY A 181 11.04 7.12 11.01
C GLY A 181 10.11 7.20 12.23
N GLY A 182 9.62 8.38 12.59
CA GLY A 182 8.76 8.62 13.76
C GLY A 182 9.48 8.68 15.11
N ARG A 183 10.81 8.74 15.11
CA ARG A 183 11.65 8.61 16.30
C ARG A 183 12.11 9.95 16.86
N GLY A 184 12.48 9.93 18.15
CA GLY A 184 13.03 11.09 18.85
C GLY A 184 11.97 12.11 19.25
N THR A 185 12.44 13.29 19.65
CA THR A 185 11.60 14.40 20.13
C THR A 185 11.22 15.38 19.03
N ASP A 186 11.86 15.31 17.86
CA ASP A 186 11.53 16.10 16.68
C ASP A 186 11.22 15.19 15.47
N PRO A 187 10.14 14.38 15.54
CA PRO A 187 9.85 13.36 14.53
C PRO A 187 9.55 13.93 13.13
N MET A 188 9.10 15.18 13.03
CA MET A 188 8.90 15.87 11.75
C MET A 188 10.12 16.69 11.29
N GLN A 189 11.23 16.65 12.05
CA GLN A 189 12.42 17.51 11.85
C GLN A 189 12.04 18.98 11.62
N ALA A 190 11.07 19.47 12.39
CA ALA A 190 10.44 20.77 12.18
C ALA A 190 11.13 21.90 12.93
N SER A 191 12.27 21.64 13.60
CA SER A 191 13.01 22.66 14.36
C SER A 191 13.35 23.90 13.54
N GLU A 192 13.70 23.74 12.26
CA GLU A 192 14.11 24.84 11.38
C GLU A 192 12.93 25.55 10.70
N CYS A 193 11.70 25.04 10.84
CA CYS A 193 10.53 25.63 10.20
C CYS A 193 10.15 26.99 10.85
N PRO A 194 9.54 27.91 10.09
CA PRO A 194 9.17 29.25 10.60
C PRO A 194 8.09 29.24 11.67
N TYR A 195 7.35 28.14 11.83
CA TYR A 195 6.33 27.98 12.87
C TYR A 195 6.89 27.55 14.22
N ASN A 196 8.14 27.07 14.27
CA ASN A 196 8.82 26.83 15.52
C ASN A 196 9.17 28.18 16.18
N THR A 197 8.44 28.48 17.25
CA THR A 197 8.55 29.69 18.06
C THR A 197 8.93 29.39 19.51
N GLN A 198 9.01 28.10 19.88
CA GLN A 198 9.28 27.66 21.25
C GLN A 198 10.72 27.17 21.46
N TYR A 199 11.35 26.63 20.42
CA TYR A 199 12.70 26.08 20.48
C TYR A 199 13.62 26.83 19.50
N PRO A 200 14.96 26.81 19.70
CA PRO A 200 15.90 27.35 18.72
C PRO A 200 15.65 26.81 17.30
N ASN A 201 15.77 27.65 16.28
CA ASN A 201 15.66 27.22 14.88
C ASN A 201 16.98 26.58 14.39
N THR A 202 17.40 25.52 15.06
CA THR A 202 18.58 24.71 14.70
C THR A 202 18.19 23.23 14.63
N PRO A 203 18.83 22.43 13.77
CA PRO A 203 18.48 21.01 13.59
C PRO A 203 18.33 20.25 14.92
N GLY A 204 17.21 19.54 15.10
CA GLY A 204 16.94 18.69 16.27
C GLY A 204 16.73 19.42 17.60
N ALA A 205 16.46 20.73 17.60
CA ALA A 205 16.28 21.51 18.82
C ALA A 205 14.97 21.23 19.56
N ILE A 206 13.90 20.85 18.86
CA ILE A 206 12.60 20.55 19.49
C ILE A 206 12.73 19.32 20.40
N GLN A 207 12.35 19.50 21.67
CA GLN A 207 12.36 18.45 22.71
C GLN A 207 10.95 17.91 23.04
N ASP A 208 9.96 18.25 22.22
CA ASP A 208 8.56 17.86 22.38
C ASP A 208 7.99 17.35 21.05
N ALA A 209 7.72 16.04 21.02
CA ALA A 209 7.23 15.36 19.82
C ALA A 209 5.84 15.85 19.38
N ASP A 210 4.94 16.17 20.32
CA ASP A 210 3.60 16.69 19.99
C ASP A 210 3.73 18.07 19.32
N TYR A 211 4.62 18.92 19.87
CA TYR A 211 4.92 20.23 19.29
C TYR A 211 5.57 20.11 17.90
N SER A 212 6.56 19.23 17.71
CA SER A 212 7.17 18.95 16.41
C SER A 212 6.12 18.55 15.37
N ILE A 213 5.21 17.64 15.73
CA ILE A 213 4.12 17.22 14.84
C ILE A 213 3.20 18.40 14.54
N LYS A 214 2.85 19.22 15.53
CA LYS A 214 2.02 20.41 15.31
C LYS A 214 2.62 21.34 14.27
N VAL A 215 3.84 21.82 14.51
CA VAL A 215 4.45 22.85 13.65
C VAL A 215 4.88 22.26 12.31
N GLY A 216 5.28 21.00 12.25
CA GLY A 216 5.56 20.29 11.00
C GLY A 216 4.31 20.13 10.13
N VAL A 217 3.17 19.73 10.71
CA VAL A 217 1.91 19.63 9.95
C VAL A 217 1.39 20.99 9.52
N GLN A 218 1.50 22.02 10.37
CA GLN A 218 1.18 23.40 9.98
C GLN A 218 2.03 23.86 8.80
N TYR A 219 3.34 23.59 8.85
CA TYR A 219 4.24 23.95 7.78
C TYR A 219 3.93 23.23 6.47
N TYR A 220 3.60 21.94 6.56
CA TYR A 220 3.21 21.17 5.39
C TYR A 220 1.86 21.63 4.80
N ALA A 221 0.90 22.05 5.62
CA ALA A 221 -0.35 22.62 5.13
C ALA A 221 -0.12 23.87 4.26
N ASP A 222 0.82 24.75 4.66
CA ASP A 222 1.23 25.86 3.81
C ASP A 222 1.84 25.40 2.48
N CYS A 223 2.69 24.37 2.52
CA CYS A 223 3.27 23.80 1.30
C CYS A 223 2.18 23.30 0.34
N VAL A 224 1.14 22.65 0.88
CA VAL A 224 -0.02 22.14 0.13
C VAL A 224 -0.81 23.29 -0.51
N TRP A 225 -1.09 24.35 0.25
CA TRP A 225 -1.82 25.52 -0.26
C TRP A 225 -1.02 26.31 -1.29
N GLU A 226 0.27 26.53 -1.04
CA GLU A 226 1.13 27.30 -1.96
C GLU A 226 1.40 26.55 -3.27
N ALA A 227 1.50 25.21 -3.22
CA ALA A 227 1.56 24.39 -4.42
C ALA A 227 0.23 24.36 -5.20
N GLY A 228 -0.88 24.70 -4.55
CA GLY A 228 -2.23 24.67 -5.11
C GLY A 228 -2.81 23.27 -5.22
N CYS A 229 -2.42 22.36 -4.32
CA CYS A 229 -2.93 20.99 -4.30
C CYS A 229 -4.43 20.97 -3.98
N LYS A 230 -5.22 20.24 -4.77
CA LYS A 230 -6.66 20.04 -4.53
C LYS A 230 -6.97 18.70 -3.86
N SER A 231 -6.08 17.73 -4.04
CA SER A 231 -6.17 16.42 -3.43
C SER A 231 -4.78 15.80 -3.39
N PRO A 232 -4.54 14.82 -2.49
CA PRO A 232 -3.27 14.11 -2.42
C PRO A 232 -3.03 13.18 -3.63
N GLN A 233 -4.00 13.07 -4.57
CA GLN A 233 -3.84 12.38 -5.85
C GLN A 233 -3.35 13.30 -6.98
N ASP A 234 -3.30 14.61 -6.77
CA ASP A 234 -2.69 15.56 -7.70
C ASP A 234 -1.16 15.43 -7.63
N MET A 235 -0.61 14.40 -8.28
CA MET A 235 0.79 14.02 -8.12
C MET A 235 1.77 15.11 -8.53
N ASP A 236 1.42 15.96 -9.51
CA ASP A 236 2.32 17.04 -9.93
C ASP A 236 2.42 18.13 -8.86
N LYS A 237 1.29 18.50 -8.25
CA LYS A 237 1.26 19.48 -7.15
C LYS A 237 1.76 18.90 -5.84
N LEU A 238 1.49 17.62 -5.58
CA LEU A 238 2.00 16.91 -4.42
C LEU A 238 3.53 16.86 -4.41
N LYS A 239 4.16 16.51 -5.53
CA LYS A 239 5.63 16.51 -5.63
C LYS A 239 6.22 17.89 -5.33
N LEU A 240 5.54 18.94 -5.79
CA LEU A 240 5.93 20.32 -5.52
C LEU A 240 5.78 20.68 -4.03
N SER A 241 4.69 20.30 -3.36
CA SER A 241 4.52 20.56 -1.92
C SER A 241 5.54 19.79 -1.07
N LEU A 242 5.86 18.54 -1.45
CA LEU A 242 6.88 17.74 -0.78
C LEU A 242 8.28 18.38 -0.86
N GLN A 243 8.71 18.78 -2.05
CA GLN A 243 10.01 19.46 -2.19
C GLN A 243 10.01 20.83 -1.49
N GLY A 244 8.86 21.50 -1.46
CA GLY A 244 8.65 22.72 -0.68
C GLY A 244 8.79 22.52 0.82
N TYR A 245 8.41 21.37 1.37
CA TYR A 245 8.68 21.05 2.78
C TYR A 245 10.18 20.95 3.06
N ASN A 246 10.95 20.35 2.15
CA ASN A 246 12.39 20.14 2.29
C ASN A 246 13.25 21.39 2.09
N TYR A 247 12.95 22.22 1.08
CA TYR A 247 13.70 23.46 0.77
C TYR A 247 13.05 24.72 1.31
N GLY A 248 11.86 24.57 1.87
CA GLY A 248 11.00 25.64 2.28
C GLY A 248 10.18 26.27 1.17
N ASN A 249 9.08 26.90 1.58
CA ASN A 249 8.03 27.45 0.73
C ASN A 249 8.51 28.37 -0.41
N GLY A 250 9.62 29.10 -0.23
CA GLY A 250 10.21 29.92 -1.29
C GLY A 250 10.54 29.15 -2.56
N TYR A 251 10.86 27.86 -2.46
CA TYR A 251 11.06 26.97 -3.61
C TYR A 251 9.78 26.78 -4.43
N ILE A 252 8.61 26.67 -3.80
CA ILE A 252 7.33 26.43 -4.47
C ILE A 252 7.02 27.57 -5.45
N THR A 253 7.02 28.80 -4.93
CA THR A 253 6.79 30.00 -5.76
C THR A 253 7.85 30.14 -6.85
N TRP A 254 9.12 29.86 -6.56
CA TRP A 254 10.19 29.92 -7.56
C TRP A 254 9.99 28.90 -8.68
N ALA A 255 9.70 27.63 -8.34
CA ALA A 255 9.52 26.54 -9.29
C ALA A 255 8.30 26.78 -10.20
N ILE A 256 7.19 27.27 -9.65
CA ILE A 256 6.02 27.68 -10.45
C ILE A 256 6.39 28.79 -11.44
N ARG A 257 7.06 29.85 -10.98
CA ARG A 257 7.38 31.02 -11.83
C ARG A 257 8.40 30.72 -12.92
N LYS A 258 9.39 29.86 -12.64
CA LYS A 258 10.53 29.59 -13.54
C LYS A 258 10.32 28.36 -14.41
N HIS A 259 9.59 27.36 -13.91
CA HIS A 259 9.50 26.02 -14.52
C HIS A 259 8.07 25.50 -14.65
N GLY A 260 7.06 26.21 -14.13
CA GLY A 260 5.66 25.77 -14.14
C GLY A 260 5.32 24.70 -13.09
N GLY A 261 6.30 24.24 -12.30
CA GLY A 261 6.13 23.20 -11.28
C GLY A 261 7.43 22.51 -10.88
N TYR A 262 7.31 21.40 -10.18
CA TYR A 262 8.44 20.57 -9.74
C TYR A 262 9.08 19.79 -10.88
N SER A 263 10.41 19.66 -10.85
CA SER A 263 11.16 18.63 -11.59
C SER A 263 12.42 18.25 -10.82
N GLU A 264 12.91 17.02 -11.00
CA GLU A 264 14.18 16.59 -10.39
C GLU A 264 15.35 17.53 -10.76
N ALA A 265 15.35 18.00 -12.01
CA ALA A 265 16.37 18.93 -12.51
C ALA A 265 16.36 20.28 -11.77
N ASN A 266 15.18 20.85 -11.50
CA ASN A 266 15.11 22.14 -10.82
C ASN A 266 15.33 22.01 -9.30
N ALA A 267 15.00 20.87 -8.70
CA ALA A 267 15.36 20.56 -7.31
C ALA A 267 16.88 20.47 -7.15
N LEU A 268 17.56 19.74 -8.04
CA LEU A 268 19.02 19.66 -8.07
C LEU A 268 19.68 21.02 -8.27
N GLN A 269 19.15 21.84 -9.19
CA GLN A 269 19.66 23.19 -9.45
C GLN A 269 19.63 24.04 -8.18
N VAL A 270 18.49 24.10 -7.48
CA VAL A 270 18.36 24.91 -6.25
C VAL A 270 19.30 24.41 -5.16
N SER A 271 19.44 23.10 -4.99
CA SER A 271 20.40 22.52 -4.05
C SER A 271 21.82 23.03 -4.29
N GLN A 272 22.27 23.00 -5.55
CA GLN A 272 23.63 23.39 -5.94
C GLN A 272 23.86 24.90 -5.80
N GLU A 273 22.90 25.72 -6.22
CA GLU A 273 22.98 27.18 -6.13
C GLU A 273 23.04 27.65 -4.66
N GLN A 274 22.19 27.09 -3.80
CA GLN A 274 22.17 27.43 -2.37
C GLN A 274 23.43 26.94 -1.65
N ALA A 275 23.87 25.72 -1.95
CA ALA A 275 25.12 25.18 -1.40
C ALA A 275 26.32 26.05 -1.78
N ALA A 276 26.43 26.47 -3.04
CA ALA A 276 27.49 27.35 -3.52
C ALA A 276 27.42 28.75 -2.89
N ALA A 277 26.22 29.34 -2.78
CA ALA A 277 26.03 30.68 -2.23
C ALA A 277 26.41 30.78 -0.74
N HIS A 278 26.18 29.71 0.02
CA HIS A 278 26.42 29.65 1.46
C HIS A 278 27.71 28.91 1.86
N GLY A 279 28.43 28.34 0.90
CA GLY A 279 29.62 27.52 1.16
C GLY A 279 29.29 26.20 1.89
N TRP A 280 28.09 25.67 1.69
CA TRP A 280 27.64 24.41 2.28
C TRP A 280 27.98 23.22 1.38
N PRO A 281 28.20 22.02 1.95
CA PRO A 281 28.46 20.82 1.16
C PRO A 281 27.23 20.34 0.38
N ARG A 282 26.02 20.63 0.88
CA ARG A 282 24.72 20.30 0.27
C ARG A 282 23.64 21.17 0.92
N TYR A 283 22.63 21.56 0.16
CA TYR A 283 21.43 22.21 0.67
C TYR A 283 20.23 21.28 0.51
N GLY A 284 19.63 20.90 1.64
CA GLY A 284 18.53 19.92 1.74
C GLY A 284 18.76 18.65 0.90
N ASP A 285 17.68 18.08 0.40
CA ASP A 285 17.69 16.83 -0.35
C ASP A 285 17.02 16.99 -1.74
N PRO A 286 17.80 17.05 -2.84
CA PRO A 286 17.23 17.13 -4.19
C PRO A 286 16.42 15.88 -4.59
N GLU A 287 16.60 14.76 -3.89
CA GLU A 287 15.88 13.51 -4.10
C GLU A 287 14.77 13.30 -3.05
N TYR A 288 14.38 14.37 -2.35
CA TYR A 288 13.39 14.28 -1.27
C TYR A 288 12.05 13.71 -1.73
N VAL A 289 11.59 14.12 -2.91
CA VAL A 289 10.33 13.63 -3.49
C VAL A 289 10.34 12.10 -3.68
N PRO A 290 11.27 11.48 -4.43
CA PRO A 290 11.30 10.02 -4.54
C PRO A 290 11.52 9.33 -3.19
N HIS A 291 12.29 9.93 -2.26
CA HIS A 291 12.49 9.38 -0.91
C HIS A 291 11.22 9.38 -0.05
N VAL A 292 10.40 10.43 -0.08
CA VAL A 292 9.11 10.45 0.62
C VAL A 292 8.12 9.54 -0.11
N LEU A 293 8.06 9.64 -1.44
CA LEU A 293 7.09 8.90 -2.23
C LEU A 293 7.27 7.38 -2.14
N ARG A 294 8.47 6.89 -1.81
CA ARG A 294 8.66 5.46 -1.51
C ARG A 294 7.84 5.00 -0.31
N TYR A 295 7.40 5.87 0.59
CA TYR A 295 6.51 5.53 1.71
C TYR A 295 5.05 5.93 1.44
N TYR A 296 4.77 6.56 0.29
CA TYR A 296 3.48 7.12 -0.05
C TYR A 296 2.87 6.41 -1.28
N SER A 297 1.86 5.58 -1.06
CA SER A 297 1.18 4.86 -2.15
C SER A 297 0.05 5.68 -2.81
N GLY A 298 0.31 6.95 -3.17
CA GLY A 298 -0.49 7.68 -4.16
C GLY A 298 -1.97 7.93 -3.84
N GLY A 299 -2.35 8.10 -2.57
CA GLY A 299 -3.76 8.29 -2.20
C GLY A 299 -4.67 7.09 -2.50
N GLY A 300 -4.09 5.98 -2.99
CA GLY A 300 -4.65 4.64 -3.00
C GLY A 300 -3.84 3.83 -2.02
N LEU A 301 -4.07 4.06 -0.73
CA LEU A 301 -3.19 3.66 0.38
C LEU A 301 -2.87 2.14 0.47
N PHE A 302 -3.36 1.28 -0.45
CA PHE A 302 -3.31 -0.16 -0.26
C PHE A 302 -3.26 -1.04 -1.52
N ALA A 303 -3.18 -0.49 -2.74
CA ALA A 303 -3.27 -1.28 -3.97
C ALA A 303 -2.09 -2.27 -4.19
N GLY A 304 -0.96 -2.06 -3.51
CA GLY A 304 0.26 -2.87 -3.67
C GLY A 304 0.81 -3.58 -2.43
N LEU A 305 0.47 -3.15 -1.21
CA LEU A 305 1.12 -3.69 0.01
C LEU A 305 0.36 -4.85 0.69
N PHE A 306 -0.96 -4.95 0.54
CA PHE A 306 -1.76 -5.83 1.40
C PHE A 306 -2.78 -6.61 0.59
N GLY A 307 -2.38 -7.78 0.08
CA GLY A 307 -3.35 -8.80 -0.34
C GLY A 307 -4.41 -9.02 0.76
N ASN A 308 -5.65 -9.29 0.38
CA ASN A 308 -6.83 -9.63 1.20
C ASN A 308 -7.17 -8.79 2.47
N GLY A 309 -6.38 -7.78 2.86
CA GLY A 309 -6.54 -6.98 4.08
C GLY A 309 -6.60 -5.47 3.87
N GLN A 310 -6.53 -5.02 2.61
CA GLN A 310 -6.52 -3.62 2.20
C GLN A 310 -7.69 -2.81 2.80
N LEU A 311 -8.90 -3.36 2.85
CA LEU A 311 -10.06 -2.67 3.42
C LEU A 311 -9.93 -2.40 4.92
N VAL A 312 -9.39 -3.36 5.68
CA VAL A 312 -9.22 -3.27 7.14
C VAL A 312 -8.22 -2.18 7.48
N THR A 313 -7.10 -2.12 6.77
CA THR A 313 -6.07 -1.13 7.05
C THR A 313 -6.52 0.28 6.68
N ILE A 314 -7.33 0.45 5.62
CA ILE A 314 -7.98 1.74 5.32
C ILE A 314 -8.84 2.17 6.50
N ALA A 315 -9.70 1.28 6.97
CA ALA A 315 -10.59 1.56 8.08
C ALA A 315 -9.81 1.97 9.33
N LYS A 316 -8.75 1.22 9.68
CA LYS A 316 -7.87 1.53 10.83
C LYS A 316 -7.20 2.90 10.73
N SER A 317 -6.78 3.31 9.54
CA SER A 317 -6.18 4.64 9.34
C SER A 317 -7.16 5.80 9.57
N GLN A 318 -8.45 5.51 9.73
CA GLN A 318 -9.48 6.50 10.04
C GLN A 318 -9.90 6.51 11.51
N LEU A 319 -9.36 5.62 12.36
CA LEU A 319 -9.66 5.62 13.81
C LEU A 319 -9.49 7.02 14.40
N GLY A 320 -10.47 7.45 15.19
CA GLY A 320 -10.50 8.78 15.81
C GLY A 320 -11.04 9.90 14.93
N ASN A 321 -11.37 9.66 13.66
CA ASN A 321 -12.06 10.66 12.83
C ASN A 321 -13.49 10.90 13.35
N GLU A 322 -13.83 12.15 13.68
CA GLU A 322 -15.12 12.56 14.26
C GLU A 322 -16.01 13.32 13.26
N GLY A 323 -17.33 13.27 13.43
CA GLY A 323 -18.33 14.02 12.66
C GLY A 323 -18.57 13.53 11.22
N GLY A 324 -17.66 12.72 10.68
CA GLY A 324 -17.85 11.98 9.44
C GLY A 324 -17.94 12.79 8.16
N GLN A 325 -17.68 14.11 8.20
CA GLN A 325 -17.79 15.02 7.05
C GLN A 325 -17.11 14.50 5.80
N LYS A 326 -15.89 14.00 5.98
CA LYS A 326 -15.13 13.33 4.93
C LYS A 326 -15.92 12.25 4.18
N PHE A 327 -16.69 11.43 4.89
CA PHE A 327 -17.34 10.26 4.33
C PHE A 327 -18.69 10.60 3.69
N TRP A 328 -19.55 11.35 4.39
CA TRP A 328 -20.86 11.70 3.84
C TRP A 328 -20.76 12.71 2.69
N SER A 329 -19.83 13.67 2.74
CA SER A 329 -19.64 14.61 1.62
C SER A 329 -19.03 13.93 0.40
N TRP A 330 -18.06 13.01 0.58
CA TRP A 330 -17.53 12.19 -0.52
C TRP A 330 -18.62 11.35 -1.18
N TYR A 331 -19.58 10.83 -0.40
CA TYR A 331 -20.67 10.07 -0.96
C TYR A 331 -21.58 10.95 -1.84
N GLY A 332 -21.71 12.22 -1.50
CA GLY A 332 -22.48 13.23 -2.23
C GLY A 332 -23.53 13.97 -1.40
N PHE A 333 -23.47 13.90 -0.06
CA PHE A 333 -24.39 14.62 0.81
C PHE A 333 -23.88 16.03 1.13
N ASP A 334 -24.78 17.02 1.08
CA ASP A 334 -24.47 18.42 1.36
C ASP A 334 -24.61 18.79 2.85
N SER A 335 -25.11 17.87 3.68
CA SER A 335 -25.30 18.02 5.13
C SER A 335 -24.99 16.71 5.88
N ARG A 336 -24.87 16.81 7.20
CA ARG A 336 -24.55 15.67 8.08
C ARG A 336 -25.64 14.59 8.00
N GLU A 337 -25.21 13.37 7.69
CA GLU A 337 -26.02 12.13 7.66
C GLU A 337 -25.43 11.08 8.60
N GLU A 338 -26.21 10.04 8.95
CA GLU A 338 -25.64 8.86 9.62
C GLU A 338 -24.68 8.16 8.66
N TRP A 339 -23.39 8.14 9.00
CA TRP A 339 -22.33 7.97 8.00
C TRP A 339 -21.60 6.62 8.06
N CYS A 340 -22.10 5.64 8.81
CA CYS A 340 -21.48 4.30 8.91
C CYS A 340 -21.33 3.61 7.54
N ALA A 341 -22.38 3.59 6.73
CA ALA A 341 -22.35 3.03 5.38
C ALA A 341 -21.50 3.87 4.40
N CYS A 342 -21.55 5.20 4.53
CA CYS A 342 -20.67 6.09 3.75
C CYS A 342 -19.19 5.81 4.05
N PHE A 343 -18.84 5.60 5.32
CA PHE A 343 -17.49 5.25 5.75
C PHE A 343 -17.03 3.92 5.13
N VAL A 344 -17.86 2.88 5.19
CA VAL A 344 -17.52 1.58 4.61
C VAL A 344 -17.36 1.66 3.09
N SER A 345 -18.27 2.37 2.41
CA SER A 345 -18.17 2.63 0.98
C SER A 345 -16.93 3.45 0.62
N TRP A 346 -16.58 4.46 1.41
CA TRP A 346 -15.36 5.24 1.22
C TRP A 346 -14.13 4.34 1.37
N CYS A 347 -14.07 3.52 2.41
CA CYS A 347 -12.98 2.57 2.60
C CYS A 347 -12.88 1.60 1.42
N ALA A 348 -14.00 1.10 0.90
CA ALA A 348 -14.02 0.23 -0.26
C ALA A 348 -13.59 0.93 -1.57
N ASP A 349 -13.88 2.22 -1.71
CA ASP A 349 -13.43 3.03 -2.85
C ASP A 349 -11.92 3.25 -2.81
N GLN A 350 -11.38 3.64 -1.66
CA GLN A 350 -9.93 3.78 -1.45
C GLN A 350 -9.19 2.44 -1.62
N ALA A 351 -9.92 1.33 -1.43
CA ALA A 351 -9.43 -0.02 -1.66
C ALA A 351 -9.45 -0.45 -3.15
N GLY A 352 -10.08 0.33 -4.03
CA GLY A 352 -10.37 -0.07 -5.41
C GLY A 352 -11.40 -1.21 -5.50
N LEU A 353 -12.11 -1.53 -4.42
CA LEU A 353 -13.03 -2.68 -4.35
C LEU A 353 -14.39 -2.39 -4.97
N ILE A 354 -14.79 -1.12 -5.04
CA ILE A 354 -16.00 -0.71 -5.76
C ILE A 354 -15.81 -0.86 -7.27
N GLN A 355 -14.67 -0.43 -7.81
CA GLN A 355 -14.34 -0.52 -9.23
C GLN A 355 -14.17 -1.97 -9.68
N LYS A 356 -13.68 -2.85 -8.79
CA LYS A 356 -13.60 -4.30 -9.01
C LYS A 356 -14.94 -5.02 -8.78
N GLU A 357 -16.00 -4.29 -8.44
CA GLU A 357 -17.34 -4.81 -8.11
C GLU A 357 -17.37 -5.84 -6.96
N VAL A 358 -16.33 -5.85 -6.13
CA VAL A 358 -16.21 -6.75 -4.97
C VAL A 358 -17.11 -6.28 -3.85
N VAL A 359 -17.11 -4.96 -3.58
CA VAL A 359 -17.95 -4.31 -2.58
C VAL A 359 -18.88 -3.33 -3.31
N PRO A 360 -20.21 -3.43 -3.15
CA PRO A 360 -21.12 -2.43 -3.70
C PRO A 360 -20.92 -1.08 -3.01
N LYS A 361 -21.13 0.03 -3.74
CA LYS A 361 -21.24 1.37 -3.15
C LYS A 361 -22.66 1.56 -2.58
N PHE A 362 -22.79 1.89 -1.30
CA PHE A 362 -24.07 2.15 -0.64
C PHE A 362 -23.92 3.14 0.53
N SER A 363 -24.98 3.89 0.82
CA SER A 363 -25.07 4.83 1.95
C SER A 363 -26.13 4.44 2.99
N VAL A 364 -26.92 3.39 2.71
CA VAL A 364 -27.98 2.89 3.59
C VAL A 364 -27.69 1.43 3.93
N CYS A 365 -27.72 1.07 5.22
CA CYS A 365 -27.36 -0.26 5.70
C CYS A 365 -28.22 -1.37 5.09
N THR A 366 -29.54 -1.17 5.03
CA THR A 366 -30.49 -2.12 4.43
C THR A 366 -30.24 -2.35 2.93
N ASP A 367 -29.90 -1.30 2.18
CA ASP A 367 -29.49 -1.43 0.77
C ASP A 367 -28.20 -2.25 0.65
N GLY A 368 -27.23 -1.99 1.53
CA GLY A 368 -26.00 -2.78 1.62
C GLY A 368 -26.29 -4.28 1.78
N VAL A 369 -27.14 -4.65 2.75
CA VAL A 369 -27.59 -6.03 2.97
C VAL A 369 -28.21 -6.62 1.69
N ALA A 370 -29.17 -5.91 1.09
CA ALA A 370 -29.86 -6.37 -0.11
C ALA A 370 -28.88 -6.60 -1.29
N LEU A 371 -27.89 -5.72 -1.46
CA LEU A 371 -26.88 -5.83 -2.53
C LEU A 371 -25.96 -7.04 -2.32
N PHE A 372 -25.52 -7.32 -1.10
CA PHE A 372 -24.72 -8.53 -0.81
C PHE A 372 -25.52 -9.81 -0.98
N GLN A 373 -26.80 -9.82 -0.55
CA GLN A 373 -27.70 -10.94 -0.77
C GLN A 373 -27.94 -11.21 -2.25
N ALA A 374 -28.22 -10.17 -3.04
CA ALA A 374 -28.41 -10.29 -4.50
C ALA A 374 -27.16 -10.84 -5.21
N LYS A 375 -25.96 -10.50 -4.73
CA LYS A 375 -24.69 -11.02 -5.22
C LYS A 375 -24.33 -12.42 -4.68
N ARG A 376 -25.18 -13.02 -3.84
CA ARG A 376 -24.92 -14.30 -3.13
C ARG A 376 -23.65 -14.28 -2.30
N LYS A 377 -23.30 -13.12 -1.75
CA LYS A 377 -22.14 -12.88 -0.88
C LYS A 377 -22.58 -12.51 0.54
N TRP A 378 -23.60 -13.20 1.05
CA TRP A 378 -24.17 -12.95 2.37
C TRP A 378 -24.03 -14.18 3.26
N GLN A 379 -23.66 -13.94 4.52
CA GLN A 379 -23.56 -14.97 5.57
C GLN A 379 -24.33 -14.47 6.80
N GLY A 380 -25.15 -15.32 7.42
CA GLY A 380 -25.90 -14.93 8.64
C GLY A 380 -25.01 -14.76 9.87
N GLY A 381 -25.54 -14.11 10.91
CA GLY A 381 -24.92 -14.03 12.23
C GLY A 381 -24.65 -15.41 12.86
N GLY A 382 -23.80 -15.48 13.89
CA GLY A 382 -23.39 -16.74 14.53
C GLY A 382 -22.33 -17.55 13.77
N SER A 383 -21.81 -17.01 12.67
CA SER A 383 -20.72 -17.61 11.88
C SER A 383 -19.43 -16.82 12.07
N VAL A 384 -18.27 -17.50 12.04
CA VAL A 384 -16.96 -16.83 12.13
C VAL A 384 -16.71 -16.02 10.86
N PRO A 385 -16.56 -14.69 10.93
CA PRO A 385 -16.30 -13.87 9.75
C PRO A 385 -14.81 -13.87 9.38
N THR A 386 -14.52 -13.49 8.14
CA THR A 386 -13.17 -13.21 7.66
C THR A 386 -12.82 -11.73 7.80
N PRO A 387 -11.57 -11.37 8.13
CA PRO A 387 -11.10 -9.98 8.04
C PRO A 387 -11.45 -9.34 6.70
N GLY A 388 -11.91 -8.09 6.73
CA GLY A 388 -12.37 -7.34 5.57
C GLY A 388 -13.81 -7.61 5.15
N SER A 389 -14.50 -8.62 5.72
CA SER A 389 -15.96 -8.71 5.56
C SER A 389 -16.64 -7.49 6.19
N LEU A 390 -17.80 -7.13 5.66
CA LEU A 390 -18.66 -6.12 6.27
C LEU A 390 -19.56 -6.79 7.29
N ILE A 391 -19.65 -6.26 8.50
CA ILE A 391 -20.53 -6.75 9.56
C ILE A 391 -21.72 -5.79 9.66
N PHE A 392 -22.93 -6.34 9.65
CA PHE A 392 -24.17 -5.59 9.75
C PHE A 392 -24.87 -5.92 11.06
N PHE A 393 -25.43 -4.90 11.71
CA PHE A 393 -26.11 -5.02 12.98
C PHE A 393 -27.60 -4.71 12.85
N ASP A 394 -28.37 -5.39 13.66
CA ASP A 394 -29.81 -5.20 13.90
C ASP A 394 -29.98 -5.16 15.42
N TRP A 395 -30.01 -3.96 15.98
CA TRP A 395 -29.99 -3.73 17.42
C TRP A 395 -31.37 -3.93 18.05
N ASN A 396 -32.43 -3.64 17.30
CA ASN A 396 -33.82 -3.74 17.75
C ASN A 396 -34.49 -5.08 17.40
N GLN A 397 -33.82 -5.93 16.61
CA GLN A 397 -34.26 -7.24 16.13
C GLN A 397 -35.52 -7.17 15.26
N ASP A 398 -35.66 -6.11 14.45
CA ASP A 398 -36.78 -5.94 13.51
C ASP A 398 -36.50 -6.54 12.12
N GLY A 399 -35.29 -7.06 11.90
CA GLY A 399 -34.83 -7.67 10.65
C GLY A 399 -34.22 -6.66 9.66
N ALA A 400 -34.20 -5.36 9.98
CA ALA A 400 -33.51 -4.33 9.22
C ALA A 400 -32.16 -4.01 9.85
N SER A 401 -31.18 -3.64 9.00
CA SER A 401 -29.87 -3.28 9.51
C SER A 401 -29.83 -1.81 9.95
N ASP A 402 -29.43 -1.59 11.21
CA ASP A 402 -29.22 -0.27 11.82
C ASP A 402 -27.81 0.26 11.55
N HIS A 403 -26.81 -0.62 11.49
CA HIS A 403 -25.41 -0.23 11.48
C HIS A 403 -24.54 -1.19 10.65
N VAL A 404 -23.42 -0.68 10.13
CA VAL A 404 -22.44 -1.46 9.39
C VAL A 404 -21.01 -1.08 9.79
N GLY A 405 -20.15 -2.08 9.91
CA GLY A 405 -18.72 -1.94 10.18
C GLY A 405 -17.86 -2.82 9.27
N ILE A 406 -16.55 -2.73 9.43
CA ILE A 406 -15.55 -3.58 8.76
C ILE A 406 -14.96 -4.52 9.80
N VAL A 407 -14.95 -5.82 9.52
CA VAL A 407 -14.33 -6.83 10.38
C VAL A 407 -12.82 -6.68 10.31
N GLU A 408 -12.18 -6.36 11.44
CA GLU A 408 -10.72 -6.31 11.56
C GLU A 408 -10.13 -7.70 11.75
N SER A 409 -10.67 -8.47 12.71
CA SER A 409 -10.20 -9.80 13.05
C SER A 409 -11.28 -10.60 13.79
N CYS A 410 -11.12 -11.92 13.86
CA CYS A 410 -11.94 -12.77 14.71
C CYS A 410 -11.11 -13.94 15.24
N ASP A 411 -11.20 -14.21 16.55
CA ASP A 411 -10.50 -15.31 17.22
C ASP A 411 -11.35 -16.59 17.33
N GLY A 412 -12.52 -16.61 16.68
CA GLY A 412 -13.51 -17.69 16.75
C GLY A 412 -14.60 -17.48 17.81
N THR A 413 -14.38 -16.59 18.78
CA THR A 413 -15.35 -16.26 19.83
C THR A 413 -15.75 -14.79 19.84
N THR A 414 -14.80 -13.92 19.52
CA THR A 414 -14.92 -12.47 19.52
C THR A 414 -14.56 -11.96 18.13
N VAL A 415 -15.40 -11.08 17.58
CA VAL A 415 -15.12 -10.31 16.37
C VAL A 415 -14.70 -8.90 16.77
N HIS A 416 -13.58 -8.43 16.25
CA HIS A 416 -13.11 -7.06 16.37
C HIS A 416 -13.45 -6.29 15.07
N THR A 417 -13.92 -5.06 15.21
CA THR A 417 -14.46 -4.28 14.10
C THR A 417 -13.89 -2.87 14.10
N ILE A 418 -13.88 -2.25 12.92
CA ILE A 418 -13.68 -0.80 12.76
C ILE A 418 -14.97 -0.21 12.18
N GLU A 419 -15.56 0.70 12.91
CA GLU A 419 -16.91 1.21 12.67
C GLU A 419 -16.88 2.73 12.60
N GLY A 420 -17.35 3.27 11.48
CA GLY A 420 -17.65 4.69 11.34
C GLY A 420 -18.97 5.02 12.03
N ASN A 421 -19.11 6.26 12.49
CA ASN A 421 -20.30 6.75 13.19
C ASN A 421 -20.62 5.98 14.48
N SER A 422 -19.60 5.40 15.11
CA SER A 422 -19.72 4.80 16.44
C SER A 422 -19.55 5.88 17.50
N GLY A 423 -20.68 6.45 17.95
CA GLY A 423 -20.69 7.64 18.81
C GLY A 423 -20.03 8.83 18.11
N ASP A 424 -20.46 9.11 16.88
CA ASP A 424 -20.00 10.16 15.96
C ASP A 424 -18.49 10.16 15.66
N ALA A 425 -17.84 8.99 15.78
CA ALA A 425 -16.43 8.82 15.43
C ALA A 425 -16.17 7.46 14.77
N VAL A 426 -15.00 7.30 14.15
CA VAL A 426 -14.49 5.98 13.76
C VAL A 426 -13.85 5.33 14.98
N LYS A 427 -14.41 4.19 15.43
CA LYS A 427 -13.93 3.46 16.61
C LYS A 427 -13.65 2.01 16.30
N GLN A 428 -12.82 1.41 17.16
CA GLN A 428 -12.66 -0.03 17.22
C GLN A 428 -13.62 -0.58 18.28
N ASN A 429 -14.41 -1.59 17.92
CA ASN A 429 -15.33 -2.26 18.82
C ASN A 429 -15.09 -3.77 18.81
N SER A 430 -15.75 -4.48 19.72
CA SER A 430 -15.71 -5.95 19.76
C SER A 430 -17.02 -6.54 20.21
N TYR A 431 -17.40 -7.67 19.59
CA TYR A 431 -18.66 -8.37 19.87
C TYR A 431 -18.42 -9.87 19.95
N THR A 432 -19.25 -10.59 20.69
CA THR A 432 -19.24 -12.06 20.62
C THR A 432 -19.81 -12.50 19.26
N VAL A 433 -19.24 -13.53 18.64
CA VAL A 433 -19.67 -14.05 17.32
C VAL A 433 -21.16 -14.44 17.31
N ASN A 434 -21.68 -14.87 18.47
CA ASN A 434 -23.07 -15.29 18.65
C ASN A 434 -24.00 -14.16 19.16
N SER A 435 -23.53 -12.90 19.16
CA SER A 435 -24.36 -11.77 19.57
C SER A 435 -25.62 -11.69 18.71
N GLN A 436 -26.78 -11.58 19.37
CA GLN A 436 -28.07 -11.45 18.69
C GLN A 436 -28.21 -10.13 17.93
N SER A 437 -27.36 -9.15 18.24
CA SER A 437 -27.31 -7.87 17.53
C SER A 437 -26.63 -7.97 16.15
N ILE A 438 -25.96 -9.08 15.84
CA ILE A 438 -25.29 -9.27 14.55
C ILE A 438 -26.31 -9.87 13.56
N LEU A 439 -26.74 -9.05 12.59
CA LEU A 439 -27.63 -9.49 11.53
C LEU A 439 -26.93 -10.45 10.57
N GLY A 440 -25.68 -10.13 10.21
CA GLY A 440 -24.86 -10.96 9.34
C GLY A 440 -23.69 -10.23 8.72
N TYR A 441 -23.14 -10.83 7.68
CA TYR A 441 -21.89 -10.41 7.06
C TYR A 441 -22.01 -10.34 5.54
N GLY A 442 -21.56 -9.22 4.97
CA GLY A 442 -21.24 -9.09 3.55
C GLY A 442 -19.84 -9.61 3.27
N LEU A 443 -19.73 -10.69 2.49
CA LEU A 443 -18.46 -11.37 2.22
C LEU A 443 -17.65 -10.62 1.17
N VAL A 444 -16.43 -10.23 1.54
CA VAL A 444 -15.47 -9.55 0.66
C VAL A 444 -14.40 -10.55 0.21
N THR A 445 -14.55 -11.05 -1.01
CA THR A 445 -13.59 -11.97 -1.65
C THR A 445 -12.70 -11.19 -2.60
N TYR A 446 -11.42 -11.07 -2.27
CA TYR A 446 -10.43 -10.30 -3.01
C TYR A 446 -9.93 -10.99 -4.27
#